data_AF-A0A317HGQ7-F1
#
_entry.id   AF-A0A317HGQ7-F1
#
_cell.length_a   1.000
_cell.length_b   1.000
_cell.length_c   1.000
_cell.angle_alpha   90.00
_cell.angle_beta   90.00
_cell.angle_gamma   90.00
#
_symmetry.space_group_name_H-M   'P 1'
#
loop_
_entity.id
_entity.type
_entity.pdbx_description
1 polymer ?
#
loop_
_entity_poly.entity_id
_entity_poly.type
_entity_poly.pdbx_seq_one_letter_code
_entity_poly.pdbx_strand_id
1 'polypeptide(L)'
;VETSSFAGLPATETCMTCHSQIWADSPMLEPVRASFRNNTPLRWTRVHDLPDFVYFDHSIHVKKGIGCSTCHGAVDEMPLMWRENTLLMEWCLSCHREPERYVRPREAVFRMDWTPPANQLEIGRQLVAQYKIRKLTDCYTCHR
;
A
#
# COMPACT_ATOMS: atom_id res chain seq x y z
N VAL A 1 -8.40 -0.04 3.12
CA VAL A 1 -7.52 -0.85 2.24
C VAL A 1 -7.89 -2.33 2.25
N GLU A 2 -8.32 -2.89 3.37
CA GLU A 2 -8.67 -4.32 3.49
C GLU A 2 -9.93 -4.74 2.74
N THR A 3 -10.85 -3.82 2.48
CA THR A 3 -12.16 -4.10 1.90
C THR A 3 -12.39 -3.47 0.53
N SER A 4 -11.53 -2.53 0.12
CA SER A 4 -11.70 -1.73 -1.10
C SER A 4 -10.49 -1.91 -2.02
N SER A 5 -10.74 -1.84 -3.32
CA SER A 5 -9.70 -1.81 -4.35
C SER A 5 -8.83 -0.56 -4.23
N PHE A 6 -9.36 0.52 -3.65
CA PHE A 6 -8.68 1.79 -3.47
C PHE A 6 -8.18 1.98 -2.03
N ALA A 7 -6.89 2.34 -1.89
CA ALA A 7 -6.33 2.85 -0.64
C ALA A 7 -6.49 4.39 -0.62
N GLY A 8 -7.51 4.87 0.09
CA GLY A 8 -7.74 6.30 0.23
C GLY A 8 -6.71 7.00 1.10
N LEU A 9 -6.60 8.32 0.91
CA LEU A 9 -5.89 9.22 1.81
C LEU A 9 -6.85 9.72 2.90
N PRO A 10 -6.36 10.01 4.11
CA PRO A 10 -7.21 10.50 5.19
C PRO A 10 -7.86 11.84 4.82
N ALA A 11 -9.08 12.03 5.29
CA ALA A 11 -9.76 13.33 5.20
C ALA A 11 -9.10 14.34 6.16
N THR A 12 -9.31 15.63 5.91
CA THR A 12 -8.69 16.71 6.69
C THR A 12 -9.08 16.64 8.17
N GLU A 13 -10.29 16.19 8.47
CA GLU A 13 -10.80 16.00 9.82
C GLU A 13 -9.93 15.03 10.63
N THR A 14 -9.45 13.95 10.00
CA THR A 14 -8.54 12.98 10.64
C THR A 14 -7.27 13.69 11.15
N CYS A 15 -6.69 14.59 10.35
CA CYS A 15 -5.53 15.38 10.76
C CYS A 15 -5.87 16.31 11.93
N MET A 16 -7.04 16.96 11.86
CA MET A 16 -7.47 17.96 12.85
C MET A 16 -7.91 17.36 14.19
N THR A 17 -8.17 16.04 14.27
CA THR A 17 -8.43 15.35 15.54
C THR A 17 -7.32 15.61 16.57
N CYS A 18 -6.06 15.64 16.11
CA CYS A 18 -4.89 15.92 16.95
C CYS A 18 -4.32 17.33 16.71
N HIS A 19 -4.24 17.78 15.45
CA HIS A 19 -3.59 19.06 15.11
C HIS A 19 -4.41 20.31 15.43
N SER A 20 -5.61 20.15 15.98
CA SER A 20 -6.31 21.23 16.68
C SER A 20 -5.63 21.63 18.00
N GLN A 21 -4.78 20.77 18.56
CA GLN A 21 -4.08 21.00 19.84
C GLN A 21 -2.57 20.80 19.73
N ILE A 22 -2.13 19.81 18.95
CA ILE A 22 -0.71 19.46 18.82
C ILE A 22 -0.10 20.19 17.61
N TRP A 23 0.90 21.03 17.90
CA TRP A 23 1.61 21.84 16.91
C TRP A 23 0.66 22.73 16.09
N ALA A 24 -0.42 23.17 16.74
CA ALA A 24 -1.53 23.88 16.10
C ALA A 24 -1.07 25.13 15.33
N ASP A 25 0.00 25.80 15.80
CA ASP A 25 0.54 27.02 15.20
C ASP A 25 1.73 26.79 14.24
N SER A 26 2.09 25.53 13.96
CA SER A 26 3.18 25.23 13.03
C SER A 26 2.90 25.80 11.63
N PRO A 27 3.84 26.55 11.01
CA PRO A 27 3.66 27.08 9.67
C PRO A 27 3.39 25.98 8.62
N MET A 28 3.99 24.81 8.79
CA MET A 28 3.83 23.66 7.87
C MET A 28 2.40 23.12 7.81
N LEU A 29 1.60 23.33 8.86
CA LEU A 29 0.22 22.85 8.94
C LEU A 29 -0.82 23.86 8.42
N GLU A 30 -0.39 25.02 7.92
CA GLU A 30 -1.33 26.01 7.36
C GLU A 30 -2.22 25.43 6.25
N PRO A 31 -1.72 24.61 5.30
CA PRO A 31 -2.59 23.99 4.30
C PRO A 31 -3.69 23.12 4.92
N VAL A 32 -3.40 22.42 6.02
CA VAL A 32 -4.36 21.56 6.74
C VAL A 32 -5.41 22.42 7.44
N ARG A 33 -5.00 23.48 8.14
CA ARG A 33 -5.93 24.42 8.79
C ARG A 33 -6.80 25.15 7.77
N ALA A 34 -6.22 25.62 6.66
CA ALA A 34 -6.97 26.26 5.59
C ALA A 34 -7.99 25.29 4.95
N SER A 35 -7.58 24.03 4.72
CA SER A 35 -8.48 22.97 4.25
C SER A 35 -9.67 22.79 5.18
N PHE A 36 -9.43 22.73 6.49
CA PHE A 36 -10.48 22.58 7.50
C PHE A 36 -11.41 23.80 7.59
N ARG A 37 -10.86 25.03 7.65
CA ARG A 37 -11.65 26.27 7.73
C ARG A 37 -12.53 26.49 6.50
N ASN A 38 -12.00 26.19 5.32
CA ASN A 38 -12.66 26.49 4.05
C ASN A 38 -13.45 25.30 3.48
N ASN A 39 -13.48 24.17 4.19
CA ASN A 39 -14.10 22.92 3.73
C ASN A 39 -13.64 22.52 2.31
N THR A 40 -12.36 22.77 2.00
CA THR A 40 -11.75 22.46 0.70
C THR A 40 -10.75 21.32 0.90
N PRO A 41 -10.89 20.16 0.25
CA PRO A 41 -9.98 19.04 0.44
C PRO A 41 -8.52 19.36 0.15
N LEU A 42 -7.61 18.74 0.89
CA LEU A 42 -6.18 18.80 0.62
C LEU A 42 -5.86 18.24 -0.77
N ARG A 43 -5.02 18.95 -1.52
CA ARG A 43 -4.53 18.52 -2.83
C ARG A 43 -3.25 17.71 -2.65
N TRP A 44 -3.40 16.39 -2.67
CA TRP A 44 -2.29 15.46 -2.58
C TRP A 44 -1.66 15.19 -3.94
N THR A 45 -0.33 15.16 -3.98
CA THR A 45 0.41 14.61 -5.11
C THR A 45 0.54 13.10 -4.92
N ARG A 46 -0.06 12.32 -5.82
CA ARG A 46 0.04 10.86 -5.78
C ARG A 46 1.43 10.43 -6.25
N VAL A 47 2.12 9.63 -5.44
CA VAL A 47 3.47 9.12 -5.74
C VAL A 47 3.43 7.82 -6.54
N HIS A 48 2.48 6.95 -6.22
CA HIS A 48 2.23 5.70 -6.94
C HIS A 48 0.99 5.88 -7.82
N ASP A 49 1.20 6.28 -9.07
CA ASP A 49 0.14 6.48 -10.04
C ASP A 49 0.28 5.48 -11.19
N LEU A 50 -0.54 4.43 -11.14
CA LEU A 50 -0.61 3.45 -12.22
C LEU A 50 -1.47 4.01 -13.35
N PRO A 51 -1.19 3.66 -14.62
CA PRO A 51 -2.03 4.10 -15.74
C PRO A 51 -3.48 3.65 -15.57
N ASP A 52 -4.43 4.49 -16.04
CA ASP A 52 -5.87 4.24 -15.86
C ASP A 52 -6.38 2.94 -16.52
N PHE A 53 -5.67 2.42 -17.53
CA PHE A 53 -5.96 1.11 -18.14
C PHE A 53 -5.51 -0.09 -17.29
N VAL A 54 -5.00 0.16 -16.08
CA VAL A 54 -4.61 -0.85 -15.11
C VAL A 54 -5.56 -0.77 -13.91
N TYR A 55 -6.44 -1.75 -13.80
CA TYR A 55 -7.22 -2.00 -12.60
C TYR A 55 -6.36 -2.67 -11.54
N PHE A 56 -6.19 -2.00 -10.39
CA PHE A 56 -5.50 -2.52 -9.22
C PHE A 56 -6.45 -2.60 -8.02
N ASP A 57 -6.42 -3.73 -7.29
CA ASP A 57 -7.26 -3.96 -6.11
C ASP A 57 -6.38 -4.20 -4.88
N HIS A 58 -6.32 -3.23 -3.95
CA HIS A 58 -5.54 -3.39 -2.73
C HIS A 58 -6.04 -4.53 -1.84
N SER A 59 -7.35 -4.73 -1.76
CA SER A 59 -7.98 -5.64 -0.80
C SER A 59 -7.56 -7.09 -1.04
N ILE A 60 -7.43 -7.50 -2.30
CA ILE A 60 -7.04 -8.87 -2.64
C ILE A 60 -5.59 -9.15 -2.23
N HIS A 61 -4.68 -8.21 -2.43
CA HIS A 61 -3.27 -8.37 -2.08
C HIS A 61 -3.10 -8.52 -0.56
N VAL A 62 -3.73 -7.63 0.20
CA VAL A 62 -3.74 -7.66 1.67
C VAL A 62 -4.35 -8.97 2.18
N LYS A 63 -5.51 -9.39 1.67
CA LYS A 63 -6.16 -10.66 2.05
C LYS A 63 -5.34 -11.90 1.68
N LYS A 64 -4.50 -11.81 0.67
CA LYS A 64 -3.60 -12.89 0.23
C LYS A 64 -2.21 -12.80 0.86
N GLY A 65 -2.01 -11.95 1.87
CA GLY A 65 -0.77 -11.93 2.65
C GLY A 65 0.36 -11.17 1.98
N ILE A 66 0.08 -10.26 1.06
CA ILE A 66 1.06 -9.29 0.57
C ILE A 66 0.98 -8.06 1.47
N GLY A 67 2.11 -7.65 2.03
CA GLY A 67 2.13 -6.50 2.93
C GLY A 67 2.70 -5.23 2.33
N CYS A 68 2.43 -4.12 3.01
CA CYS A 68 2.62 -2.77 2.50
C CYS A 68 4.08 -2.51 2.12
N SER A 69 5.02 -2.94 2.96
CA SER A 69 6.46 -2.71 2.76
C SER A 69 7.03 -3.38 1.51
N THR A 70 6.40 -4.46 1.05
CA THR A 70 6.83 -5.16 -0.17
C THR A 70 6.61 -4.30 -1.42
N CYS A 71 5.52 -3.52 -1.45
CA CYS A 71 5.19 -2.66 -2.60
C CYS A 71 5.67 -1.22 -2.41
N HIS A 72 5.52 -0.66 -1.22
CA HIS A 72 5.76 0.76 -0.94
C HIS A 72 7.10 1.06 -0.26
N GLY A 73 7.89 0.04 0.08
CA GLY A 73 9.14 0.22 0.83
C GLY A 73 8.91 0.46 2.33
N ALA A 74 9.97 0.82 3.05
CA ALA A 74 9.92 1.14 4.48
C ALA A 74 9.29 2.51 4.73
N VAL A 75 7.98 2.64 4.49
CA VAL A 75 7.20 3.90 4.60
C VAL A 75 7.35 4.58 5.98
N ASP A 76 7.54 3.80 7.03
CA ASP A 76 7.81 4.25 8.39
C ASP A 76 9.16 4.97 8.54
N GLU A 77 10.10 4.73 7.63
CA GLU A 77 11.40 5.39 7.56
C GLU A 77 11.45 6.50 6.48
N MET A 78 10.32 6.78 5.81
CA MET A 78 10.23 7.80 4.75
C MET A 78 9.77 9.16 5.32
N PRO A 79 10.65 10.18 5.46
CA PRO A 79 10.23 11.50 5.94
C PRO A 79 9.31 12.23 4.95
N LEU A 80 9.44 11.89 3.67
CA LEU A 80 8.55 12.26 2.58
C LEU A 80 8.35 11.01 1.73
N MET A 81 7.15 10.80 1.22
CA MET A 81 6.87 9.63 0.39
C MET A 81 7.63 9.70 -0.94
N TRP A 82 8.32 8.62 -1.32
CA TRP A 82 8.84 8.41 -2.67
C TRP A 82 8.43 7.04 -3.22
N ARG A 83 8.69 6.84 -4.51
CA ARG A 83 8.43 5.58 -5.19
C ARG A 83 9.66 4.68 -5.06
N GLU A 84 9.65 3.76 -4.11
CA GLU A 84 10.72 2.77 -3.89
C GLU A 84 10.77 1.75 -5.03
N ASN A 85 9.62 1.14 -5.34
CA ASN A 85 9.49 0.15 -6.41
C ASN A 85 8.93 0.77 -7.68
N THR A 86 9.38 0.29 -8.84
CA THR A 86 8.95 0.84 -10.13
C THR A 86 7.45 0.65 -10.40
N LEU A 87 6.87 -0.44 -9.86
CA LEU A 87 5.50 -0.91 -10.15
C LEU A 87 5.19 -1.03 -11.65
N LEU A 88 6.24 -1.27 -12.46
CA LEU A 88 6.06 -1.60 -13.87
C LEU A 88 5.49 -3.01 -14.00
N MET A 89 4.91 -3.31 -15.16
CA MET A 89 4.28 -4.61 -15.43
C MET A 89 5.18 -5.80 -15.07
N GLU A 90 6.47 -5.76 -15.43
CA GLU A 90 7.39 -6.87 -15.13
C GLU A 90 7.62 -7.05 -13.62
N TRP A 91 7.62 -5.96 -12.85
CA TRP A 91 7.69 -6.03 -11.39
C TRP A 91 6.44 -6.74 -10.83
N CYS A 92 5.24 -6.36 -11.28
CA CYS A 92 3.99 -7.03 -10.89
C CYS A 92 4.01 -8.51 -11.29
N LEU A 93 4.44 -8.82 -12.52
CA LEU A 93 4.49 -10.18 -13.04
C LEU A 93 5.51 -11.06 -12.31
N SER A 94 6.65 -10.50 -11.86
CA SER A 94 7.61 -11.25 -11.04
C SER A 94 6.96 -11.84 -9.79
N CYS A 95 6.13 -11.05 -9.10
CA CYS A 95 5.37 -11.49 -7.94
C CYS A 95 4.23 -12.44 -8.32
N HIS A 96 3.50 -12.16 -9.40
CA HIS A 96 2.40 -13.03 -9.85
C HIS A 96 2.88 -14.41 -10.35
N ARG A 97 4.11 -14.52 -10.87
CA ARG A 97 4.74 -15.78 -11.29
C ARG A 97 5.30 -16.56 -10.09
N GLU A 98 5.83 -15.86 -9.09
CA GLU A 98 6.49 -16.46 -7.92
C GLU A 98 6.00 -15.86 -6.59
N PRO A 99 4.69 -15.95 -6.27
CA PRO A 99 4.13 -15.33 -5.08
C PRO A 99 4.73 -15.87 -3.77
N GLU A 100 5.20 -17.11 -3.75
CA GLU A 100 5.85 -17.74 -2.61
C GLU A 100 7.10 -16.98 -2.10
N ARG A 101 7.71 -16.13 -2.92
CA ARG A 101 8.84 -15.29 -2.50
C ARG A 101 8.42 -14.07 -1.68
N TYR A 102 7.15 -13.68 -1.75
CA TYR A 102 6.66 -12.39 -1.23
C TYR A 102 5.53 -12.51 -0.21
N VAL A 103 4.77 -13.61 -0.27
CA VAL A 103 3.65 -13.85 0.64
C VAL A 103 4.16 -14.08 2.07
N ARG A 104 3.52 -13.41 3.01
CA ARG A 104 3.77 -13.49 4.45
C ARG A 104 2.48 -13.81 5.22
N PRO A 105 2.56 -14.23 6.50
CA PRO A 105 1.38 -14.42 7.31
C PRO A 105 0.53 -13.15 7.40
N ARG A 106 -0.80 -13.29 7.44
CA ARG A 106 -1.74 -12.14 7.41
C ARG A 106 -1.54 -11.19 8.59
N GLU A 107 -1.22 -11.73 9.75
CA GLU A 107 -0.87 -10.99 10.97
C GLU A 107 0.36 -10.10 10.80
N ALA A 108 1.22 -10.37 9.82
CA ALA A 108 2.41 -9.59 9.52
C ALA A 108 2.22 -8.62 8.33
N VAL A 109 1.03 -8.53 7.73
CA VAL A 109 0.79 -7.70 6.53
C VAL A 109 1.03 -6.22 6.79
N PHE A 110 0.62 -5.72 7.96
CA PHE A 110 0.80 -4.33 8.37
C PHE A 110 2.11 -4.09 9.14
N ARG A 111 2.92 -5.13 9.34
CA ARG A 111 4.24 -5.00 9.95
C ARG A 111 5.22 -4.46 8.92
N MET A 112 5.71 -3.25 9.17
CA MET A 112 6.69 -2.59 8.30
C MET A 112 8.09 -3.16 8.49
N ASP A 113 8.41 -3.58 9.71
CA ASP A 113 9.66 -4.23 10.13
C ASP A 113 9.82 -5.69 9.66
N TRP A 114 8.90 -6.19 8.84
CA TRP A 114 8.92 -7.58 8.38
C TRP A 114 10.08 -7.84 7.41
N THR A 115 10.98 -8.73 7.82
CA THR A 115 12.03 -9.26 6.95
C THR A 115 11.70 -10.71 6.56
N PRO A 116 11.83 -11.10 5.28
CA PRO A 116 11.63 -12.48 4.87
C PRO A 116 12.59 -13.41 5.63
N PRO A 117 12.10 -14.48 6.27
CA PRO A 117 12.96 -15.44 6.97
C PRO A 117 13.83 -16.22 5.97
N ALA A 118 14.90 -16.85 6.48
CA ALA A 118 15.81 -17.65 5.65
C ALA A 118 15.09 -18.78 4.88
N ASN A 119 14.00 -19.32 5.44
CA ASN A 119 13.15 -20.34 4.82
C ASN A 119 11.89 -19.76 4.14
N GLN A 120 11.92 -18.51 3.66
CA GLN A 120 10.80 -17.84 3.00
C GLN A 120 10.11 -18.70 1.94
N LEU A 121 10.86 -19.44 1.11
CA LEU A 121 10.26 -20.28 0.07
C LEU A 121 9.41 -21.42 0.62
N GLU A 122 9.80 -21.99 1.76
CA GLU A 122 9.05 -23.07 2.40
C GLU A 122 7.73 -22.53 2.97
N ILE A 123 7.81 -21.47 3.78
CA ILE A 123 6.65 -20.80 4.37
C ILE A 123 5.74 -20.24 3.29
N GLY A 124 6.30 -19.55 2.30
CA GLY A 124 5.57 -18.96 1.20
C GLY A 124 4.79 -19.99 0.38
N ARG A 125 5.35 -21.17 0.13
CA ARG A 125 4.62 -22.27 -0.55
C ARG A 125 3.46 -22.78 0.29
N GLN A 126 3.66 -22.93 1.61
CA GLN A 126 2.58 -23.31 2.53
C GLN A 126 1.46 -22.26 2.54
N LEU A 127 1.81 -20.97 2.61
CA LEU A 127 0.86 -19.86 2.60
C LEU A 127 0.13 -19.72 1.26
N VAL A 128 0.82 -19.92 0.13
CA VAL A 128 0.21 -19.95 -1.21
C VAL A 128 -0.86 -21.05 -1.29
N ALA A 129 -0.57 -22.24 -0.76
CA ALA A 129 -1.54 -23.33 -0.70
C ALA A 129 -2.70 -23.00 0.26
N GLN A 130 -2.40 -22.56 1.49
CA GLN A 130 -3.39 -22.24 2.52
C GLN A 130 -4.33 -21.11 2.09
N TYR A 131 -3.78 -20.06 1.48
CA TYR A 131 -4.54 -18.89 1.03
C TYR A 131 -5.14 -19.09 -0.36
N LYS A 132 -4.92 -20.23 -1.00
CA LYS A 132 -5.42 -20.56 -2.36
C LYS A 132 -5.04 -19.44 -3.34
N ILE A 133 -3.75 -19.09 -3.38
CA ILE A 133 -3.20 -18.08 -4.29
C ILE A 133 -3.00 -18.74 -5.65
N ARG A 134 -3.52 -18.09 -6.69
CA ARG A 134 -3.33 -18.52 -8.08
C ARG A 134 -2.23 -17.67 -8.70
N LYS A 135 -1.44 -18.26 -9.59
CA LYS A 135 -0.47 -17.53 -10.42
C LYS A 135 -1.24 -16.90 -11.57
N LEU A 136 -1.60 -15.62 -11.43
CA LEU A 136 -2.45 -14.90 -12.38
C LEU A 136 -1.59 -14.04 -13.30
N THR A 137 -1.40 -14.46 -14.55
CA THR A 137 -0.56 -13.74 -15.52
C THR A 137 -1.32 -13.32 -16.77
N ASP A 138 -2.63 -13.57 -16.82
CA ASP A 138 -3.46 -13.20 -17.95
C ASP A 138 -3.75 -11.69 -17.97
N CYS A 139 -3.77 -11.08 -19.16
CA CYS A 139 -3.97 -9.63 -19.33
C CYS A 139 -5.26 -9.12 -18.66
N TYR A 140 -6.36 -9.87 -18.72
CA TYR A 140 -7.67 -9.48 -18.14
C TYR A 140 -7.65 -9.37 -16.60
N THR A 141 -6.62 -9.90 -15.95
CA THR A 141 -6.45 -9.77 -14.50
C THR A 141 -6.36 -8.30 -14.11
N CYS A 142 -5.59 -7.52 -14.86
CA CYS A 142 -5.25 -6.13 -14.56
C CYS A 142 -5.74 -5.14 -15.63
N HIS A 143 -5.90 -5.56 -16.89
CA HIS A 143 -6.36 -4.69 -17.97
C HIS A 143 -7.85 -4.90 -18.22
N ARG A 144 -8.66 -3.87 -17.89
CA ARG A 144 -10.12 -3.88 -17.98
C ARG A 144 -10.64 -2.53 -18.46
#